data_AF-A0A391PFG5-F1
#
_entry.id   AF-A0A391PFG5-F1
#
_cell.length_a   1.000
_cell.length_b   1.000
_cell.length_c   1.000
_cell.angle_alpha   90.00
_cell.angle_beta   90.00
_cell.angle_gamma   90.00
#
_symmetry.space_group_name_H-M   'P 1'
#
loop_
_entity.id
_entity.type
_entity.pdbx_description
1 polymer ?
#
loop_
_entity_poly.entity_id
_entity_poly.type
_entity_poly.pdbx_seq_one_letter_code
_entity_poly.pdbx_strand_id
1 'polypeptide(L)'
;MDPHLQVTAPSFTLQALTGIAVPLYIVTMAAQNIPGVAVMSGFGYRVPWRPALTVTGIGSLLATPFGGHAVNLAAISAALAAAPDADPNPRRRWIAGFTTGAVYCGLGLVSTGLTAAVLAAPAGVVQAVAGVALLGAFAGACAGAMADESARLPAAVTLIVAASGTTVAGVGAAFWALMIGVIAHRLLRAAPAPEPSRPIAPPATTTQPRG
;
A
#
# COMPACT_ATOMS: atom_id res chain seq x y z
N MET A 1 8.85 -30.17 -24.05
CA MET A 1 9.06 -30.27 -22.59
C MET A 1 7.75 -30.72 -22.00
N ASP A 2 7.72 -31.92 -21.42
CA ASP A 2 6.49 -32.48 -20.88
C ASP A 2 6.25 -31.90 -19.47
N PRO A 3 5.01 -31.50 -19.13
CA PRO A 3 4.70 -30.99 -17.80
C PRO A 3 4.94 -32.07 -16.75
N HIS A 4 5.73 -31.75 -15.74
CA HIS A 4 6.05 -32.65 -14.63
C HIS A 4 5.90 -31.91 -13.29
N LEU A 5 5.58 -32.66 -12.24
CA LEU A 5 5.47 -32.12 -10.89
C LEU A 5 6.86 -32.02 -10.27
N GLN A 6 7.25 -30.82 -9.85
CA GLN A 6 8.47 -30.59 -9.07
C GLN A 6 8.09 -30.16 -7.66
N VAL A 7 8.58 -30.91 -6.66
CA VAL A 7 8.40 -30.54 -5.25
C VAL A 7 9.48 -29.53 -4.88
N THR A 8 9.06 -28.32 -4.49
CA THR A 8 9.95 -27.26 -4.01
C THR A 8 9.90 -27.20 -2.49
N ALA A 9 10.93 -27.71 -1.81
CA ALA A 9 11.05 -27.62 -0.36
C ALA A 9 11.41 -26.18 0.09
N PRO A 10 10.88 -25.69 1.22
CA PRO A 10 11.26 -24.38 1.73
C PRO A 10 12.73 -24.38 2.16
N SER A 11 13.46 -23.34 1.79
CA SER A 11 14.81 -23.07 2.30
C SER A 11 14.76 -21.86 3.22
N PHE A 12 15.27 -22.01 4.44
CA PHE A 12 15.30 -20.96 5.43
C PHE A 12 16.72 -20.41 5.53
N THR A 13 16.89 -19.13 5.24
CA THR A 13 18.16 -18.43 5.41
C THR A 13 17.93 -17.12 6.12
N LEU A 14 18.88 -16.71 6.97
CA LEU A 14 18.81 -15.43 7.65
C LEU A 14 18.76 -14.27 6.64
N GLN A 15 19.50 -14.39 5.53
CA GLN A 15 19.51 -13.43 4.44
C GLN A 15 18.14 -13.28 3.78
N ALA A 16 17.43 -14.37 3.47
CA ALA A 16 16.08 -14.28 2.91
C ALA A 16 15.08 -13.73 3.94
N LEU A 17 15.27 -14.06 5.22
CA LEU A 17 14.42 -13.54 6.29
C LEU A 17 14.55 -12.01 6.42
N THR A 18 15.77 -11.50 6.53
CA THR A 18 16.03 -10.06 6.75
C THR A 18 15.96 -9.24 5.46
N GLY A 19 16.36 -9.81 4.32
CA GLY A 19 16.40 -9.12 3.03
C GLY A 19 15.09 -9.15 2.25
N ILE A 20 14.21 -10.13 2.50
CA ILE A 20 12.98 -10.32 1.73
C ILE A 20 11.76 -10.42 2.64
N ALA A 21 11.71 -11.42 3.52
CA ALA A 21 10.49 -11.74 4.27
C ALA A 21 10.03 -10.61 5.20
N VAL A 22 10.95 -10.06 6.02
CA VAL A 22 10.64 -8.95 6.93
C VAL A 22 10.27 -7.67 6.16
N PRO A 23 11.06 -7.21 5.16
CA PRO A 23 10.69 -6.06 4.35
C PRO A 23 9.33 -6.22 3.66
N LEU A 24 9.07 -7.36 3.02
CA LEU A 24 7.79 -7.63 2.35
C LEU A 24 6.64 -7.66 3.36
N TYR A 25 6.80 -8.30 4.52
CA TYR A 25 5.77 -8.31 5.56
C TYR A 25 5.40 -6.90 6.01
N ILE A 26 6.41 -6.06 6.28
CA ILE A 26 6.20 -4.66 6.71
C ILE A 26 5.47 -3.87 5.62
N VAL A 27 5.93 -3.97 4.36
CA VAL A 27 5.30 -3.28 3.23
C VAL A 27 3.87 -3.78 3.02
N THR A 28 3.62 -5.09 3.12
CA THR A 28 2.26 -5.66 3.04
C THR A 28 1.36 -5.16 4.17
N MET A 29 1.87 -5.07 5.39
CA MET A 29 1.07 -4.54 6.51
C MET A 29 0.71 -3.07 6.28
N ALA A 30 1.68 -2.26 5.90
CA ALA A 30 1.49 -0.83 5.69
C ALA A 30 0.62 -0.49 4.47
N ALA A 31 0.81 -1.20 3.36
CA ALA A 31 0.14 -0.89 2.09
C ALA A 31 -1.24 -1.55 1.97
N GLN A 32 -1.43 -2.73 2.55
CA GLN A 32 -2.57 -3.58 2.26
C GLN A 32 -3.41 -3.87 3.50
N ASN A 33 -2.84 -4.48 4.54
CA ASN A 33 -3.65 -4.93 5.67
C ASN A 33 -4.20 -3.79 6.53
N ILE A 34 -3.36 -2.81 6.89
CA ILE A 34 -3.82 -1.66 7.70
C ILE A 34 -4.81 -0.80 6.90
N PRO A 35 -4.52 -0.37 5.64
CA PRO A 35 -5.48 0.39 4.85
C PRO A 35 -6.75 -0.40 4.53
N GLY A 36 -6.66 -1.71 4.27
CA GLY A 36 -7.81 -2.55 4.01
C GLY A 36 -8.79 -2.58 5.19
N VAL A 37 -8.29 -2.64 6.42
CA VAL A 37 -9.13 -2.53 7.63
C VAL A 37 -9.71 -1.14 7.80
N ALA A 38 -8.92 -0.08 7.54
CA ALA A 38 -9.40 1.29 7.61
C ALA A 38 -10.53 1.56 6.60
N VAL A 39 -10.37 1.10 5.36
CA VAL A 39 -11.37 1.17 4.29
C VAL A 39 -12.66 0.46 4.71
N MET A 40 -12.57 -0.80 5.16
CA MET A 40 -13.73 -1.56 5.61
C MET A 40 -14.47 -0.85 6.75
N SER A 41 -13.72 -0.26 7.69
CA SER A 41 -14.28 0.52 8.81
C SER A 41 -15.00 1.78 8.32
N GLY A 42 -14.48 2.45 7.28
CA GLY A 42 -15.13 3.60 6.64
C GLY A 42 -16.49 3.26 6.01
N PHE A 43 -16.69 2.00 5.60
CA PHE A 43 -17.98 1.49 5.13
C PHE A 43 -18.85 0.86 6.24
N GLY A 44 -18.46 1.00 7.51
CA GLY A 44 -19.21 0.49 8.66
C GLY A 44 -18.98 -0.99 8.97
N TYR A 45 -18.00 -1.65 8.34
CA TYR A 45 -17.66 -3.04 8.63
C TYR A 45 -16.55 -3.12 9.67
N ARG A 46 -16.83 -3.81 10.78
CA ARG A 46 -15.81 -4.13 11.78
C ARG A 46 -15.02 -5.35 11.34
N VAL A 47 -13.77 -5.15 10.89
CA VAL A 47 -12.87 -6.26 10.58
C VAL A 47 -12.24 -6.81 11.86
N PRO A 48 -12.41 -8.10 12.18
CA PRO A 48 -11.74 -8.71 13.31
C PRO A 48 -10.25 -8.93 12.97
N TRP A 49 -9.38 -8.03 13.45
CA TRP A 49 -7.95 -7.97 13.10
C TRP A 49 -7.23 -9.32 13.19
N ARG A 50 -7.28 -9.97 14.36
CA ARG A 50 -6.60 -11.23 14.62
C ARG A 50 -7.09 -12.35 13.68
N PRO A 51 -8.40 -12.69 13.64
CA PRO A 51 -8.91 -13.67 12.69
C PRO A 51 -8.58 -13.38 11.22
N ALA A 52 -8.68 -12.12 10.79
CA ALA A 52 -8.36 -11.74 9.41
C ALA A 52 -6.91 -12.07 9.05
N LEU A 53 -5.96 -11.68 9.92
CA LEU A 53 -4.54 -12.00 9.73
C LEU A 53 -4.25 -13.50 9.79
N THR A 54 -4.94 -14.24 10.67
CA THR A 54 -4.78 -15.70 10.77
C THR A 54 -5.24 -16.39 9.49
N VAL A 55 -6.39 -15.99 8.93
CA VAL A 55 -6.91 -16.55 7.67
C VAL A 55 -5.97 -16.25 6.51
N THR A 56 -5.47 -15.02 6.37
CA THR A 56 -4.53 -14.69 5.30
C THR A 56 -3.17 -15.39 5.49
N GLY A 57 -2.73 -15.59 6.72
CA GLY A 57 -1.51 -16.35 7.04
C GLY A 57 -1.64 -17.83 6.66
N ILE A 58 -2.73 -18.49 7.06
CA ILE A 58 -3.04 -19.87 6.67
C ILE A 58 -3.16 -19.96 5.15
N GLY A 59 -3.86 -19.02 4.51
CA GLY A 59 -3.98 -18.96 3.05
C GLY A 59 -2.62 -18.88 2.36
N SER A 60 -1.69 -18.08 2.89
CA SER A 60 -0.31 -17.99 2.37
C SER A 60 0.43 -19.33 2.49
N LEU A 61 0.34 -20.01 3.64
CA LEU A 61 0.96 -21.32 3.86
C LEU A 61 0.39 -22.37 2.91
N LEU A 62 -0.91 -22.36 2.67
CA LEU A 62 -1.56 -23.27 1.73
C LEU A 62 -1.22 -22.96 0.28
N ALA A 63 -1.00 -21.69 -0.07
CA ALA A 63 -0.65 -21.29 -1.43
C ALA A 63 0.82 -21.55 -1.78
N THR A 64 1.72 -21.53 -0.79
CA THR A 64 3.18 -21.63 -1.00
C THR A 64 3.62 -22.89 -1.78
N PRO A 65 3.13 -24.12 -1.51
CA PRO A 65 3.50 -25.31 -2.27
C PRO A 65 3.15 -25.24 -3.76
N PHE A 66 2.18 -24.40 -4.12
CA PHE A 66 1.72 -24.20 -5.50
C PHE A 66 2.41 -23.00 -6.18
N GLY A 67 3.49 -22.46 -5.59
CA GLY A 67 4.17 -21.25 -6.07
C GLY A 67 3.44 -19.95 -5.72
N GLY A 68 2.46 -20.02 -4.81
CA GLY A 68 1.74 -18.85 -4.32
C GLY A 68 2.60 -17.97 -3.41
N HIS A 69 2.30 -16.67 -3.42
CA HIS A 69 2.95 -15.67 -2.58
C HIS A 69 2.05 -15.31 -1.37
N ALA A 70 2.46 -14.30 -0.59
CA ALA A 70 1.71 -13.84 0.58
C ALA A 70 0.28 -13.39 0.22
N VAL A 71 -0.70 -14.04 0.84
CA VAL A 71 -2.11 -13.63 0.84
C VAL A 71 -2.29 -12.53 1.89
N ASN A 72 -3.02 -11.47 1.55
CA ASN A 72 -3.26 -10.32 2.41
C ASN A 72 -4.61 -9.66 2.05
N LEU A 73 -5.03 -8.65 2.80
CA LEU A 73 -6.24 -7.87 2.49
C LEU A 73 -5.98 -6.94 1.31
N ALA A 74 -6.74 -7.08 0.23
CA ALA A 74 -6.63 -6.18 -0.91
C ALA A 74 -7.43 -4.89 -0.66
N ALA A 75 -6.79 -3.82 -0.18
CA ALA A 75 -7.47 -2.60 0.25
C ALA A 75 -8.35 -1.95 -0.85
N ILE A 76 -7.84 -1.88 -2.08
CA ILE A 76 -8.56 -1.31 -3.23
C ILE A 76 -9.78 -2.16 -3.59
N SER A 77 -9.59 -3.47 -3.75
CA SER A 77 -10.67 -4.41 -4.05
C SER A 77 -11.71 -4.46 -2.93
N ALA A 78 -11.27 -4.36 -1.68
CA ALA A 78 -12.16 -4.28 -0.53
C ALA A 78 -13.02 -3.01 -0.57
N ALA A 79 -12.47 -1.86 -0.97
CA ALA A 79 -13.26 -0.64 -1.14
C ALA A 79 -14.35 -0.81 -2.19
N LEU A 80 -14.02 -1.39 -3.34
CA LEU A 80 -14.97 -1.66 -4.43
C LEU A 80 -16.08 -2.63 -3.99
N ALA A 81 -15.72 -3.73 -3.33
CA ALA A 81 -16.69 -4.71 -2.87
C ALA A 81 -17.55 -4.19 -1.71
N ALA A 82 -17.02 -3.31 -0.85
CA ALA A 82 -17.74 -2.76 0.30
C ALA A 82 -18.62 -1.55 -0.04
N ALA A 83 -18.43 -0.94 -1.22
CA ALA A 83 -19.15 0.25 -1.65
C ALA A 83 -20.66 -0.01 -1.88
N PRO A 84 -21.52 1.01 -1.71
CA PRO A 84 -22.96 0.92 -2.00
C PRO A 84 -23.31 0.47 -3.42
N ASP A 85 -22.45 0.76 -4.39
CA ASP A 85 -22.63 0.36 -5.79
C ASP A 85 -22.57 -1.17 -5.99
N ALA A 86 -21.93 -1.91 -5.07
CA ALA A 86 -21.85 -3.37 -5.14
C ALA A 86 -23.19 -4.05 -4.82
N ASP A 87 -23.89 -3.56 -3.79
CA ASP A 87 -25.26 -3.96 -3.44
C ASP A 87 -25.87 -2.93 -2.47
N PRO A 88 -27.15 -2.54 -2.63
CA PRO A 88 -27.83 -1.67 -1.67
C PRO A 88 -27.86 -2.26 -0.25
N ASN A 89 -27.91 -3.59 -0.11
CA ASN A 89 -27.89 -4.26 1.18
C ASN A 89 -26.44 -4.54 1.65
N PRO A 90 -25.95 -3.89 2.72
CA PRO A 90 -24.59 -4.11 3.23
C PRO A 90 -24.30 -5.58 3.58
N ARG A 91 -25.30 -6.34 4.02
CA ARG A 91 -25.13 -7.76 4.40
C ARG A 91 -24.93 -8.69 3.21
N ARG A 92 -25.13 -8.20 1.97
CA ARG A 92 -24.97 -8.97 0.73
C ARG A 92 -23.75 -8.57 -0.10
N ARG A 93 -23.07 -7.47 0.27
CA ARG A 93 -21.89 -6.98 -0.46
C ARG A 93 -20.71 -7.95 -0.51
N TRP A 94 -20.64 -8.91 0.43
CA TRP A 94 -19.66 -10.00 0.38
C TRP A 94 -19.73 -10.82 -0.92
N ILE A 95 -20.90 -10.85 -1.58
CA ILE A 95 -21.09 -11.54 -2.86
C ILE A 95 -20.12 -10.99 -3.91
N ALA A 96 -19.90 -9.67 -3.97
CA ALA A 96 -18.96 -9.07 -4.93
C ALA A 96 -17.52 -9.55 -4.71
N GLY A 97 -17.09 -9.64 -3.45
CA GLY A 97 -15.78 -10.18 -3.10
C GLY A 97 -15.65 -11.67 -3.41
N PHE A 98 -16.69 -12.45 -3.08
CA PHE A 98 -16.72 -13.89 -3.34
C PHE A 98 -16.73 -14.21 -4.83
N THR A 99 -17.56 -13.53 -5.63
CA THR A 99 -17.62 -13.72 -7.08
C THR A 99 -16.30 -13.33 -7.74
N THR A 100 -15.68 -12.23 -7.31
CA THR A 100 -14.35 -11.82 -7.79
C THR A 100 -13.31 -12.91 -7.51
N GLY A 101 -13.30 -13.46 -6.29
CA GLY A 101 -12.42 -14.58 -5.93
C GLY A 101 -12.65 -15.83 -6.78
N ALA A 102 -13.91 -16.23 -6.97
CA ALA A 102 -14.27 -17.38 -7.79
C ALA A 102 -13.86 -17.19 -9.26
N VAL A 103 -14.08 -16.00 -9.82
CA VAL A 103 -13.64 -15.64 -11.18
C VAL A 103 -12.12 -15.68 -11.27
N TYR A 104 -11.39 -15.17 -10.28
CA TYR A 104 -9.92 -15.22 -10.27
C TYR A 104 -9.39 -16.66 -10.19
N CYS A 105 -10.03 -17.54 -9.42
CA CYS A 105 -9.70 -18.97 -9.45
C CYS A 105 -9.93 -19.58 -10.84
N GLY A 106 -11.05 -19.26 -11.50
CA GLY A 106 -11.31 -19.70 -12.87
C GLY A 106 -10.28 -19.18 -13.89
N LEU A 107 -9.94 -17.90 -13.82
CA LEU A 107 -8.87 -17.30 -14.64
C LEU A 107 -7.51 -17.93 -14.36
N GLY A 108 -7.25 -18.32 -13.11
CA GLY A 108 -6.06 -19.08 -12.73
C GLY A 108 -5.93 -20.41 -13.45
N LEU A 109 -7.03 -21.14 -13.65
CA LEU A 109 -7.03 -22.43 -14.36
C LEU A 109 -6.68 -22.30 -15.85
N VAL A 110 -7.04 -21.18 -16.48
CA VAL A 110 -6.71 -20.89 -17.89
C VAL A 110 -5.50 -19.98 -18.04
N SER A 111 -4.78 -19.71 -16.94
CA SER A 111 -3.70 -18.71 -16.90
C SER A 111 -2.54 -19.06 -17.81
N THR A 112 -2.27 -20.34 -18.09
CA THR A 112 -1.19 -20.76 -19.00
C THR A 112 -1.29 -20.09 -20.37
N GLY A 113 -2.50 -19.95 -20.93
CA GLY A 113 -2.71 -19.27 -22.20
C GLY A 113 -2.45 -17.76 -22.10
N LEU A 114 -2.89 -17.14 -21.00
CA LEU A 114 -2.63 -15.73 -20.71
C LEU A 114 -1.12 -15.48 -20.52
N THR A 115 -0.41 -16.34 -19.80
CA THR A 115 1.03 -16.29 -19.62
C THR A 115 1.76 -16.40 -20.96
N ALA A 116 1.34 -17.31 -21.84
CA ALA A 116 1.92 -17.42 -23.18
C ALA A 116 1.72 -16.14 -24.01
N ALA A 117 0.54 -15.54 -23.97
CA ALA A 117 0.27 -14.26 -24.64
C ALA A 117 1.11 -13.11 -24.08
N VAL A 118 1.24 -13.04 -22.74
CA VAL A 118 2.08 -12.05 -22.04
C VAL A 118 3.56 -12.20 -22.42
N LEU A 119 4.06 -13.44 -22.52
CA LEU A 119 5.44 -13.73 -22.93
C LEU A 119 5.70 -13.49 -24.43
N ALA A 120 4.64 -13.53 -25.26
CA ALA A 120 4.73 -13.20 -26.69
C ALA A 120 4.67 -11.68 -26.97
N ALA A 121 4.25 -10.88 -25.99
CA ALA A 121 4.16 -9.43 -26.15
C ALA A 121 5.56 -8.80 -26.28
N PRO A 122 5.71 -7.73 -27.09
CA PRO A 122 6.96 -6.99 -27.15
C PRO A 122 7.41 -6.48 -25.78
N ALA A 123 8.73 -6.39 -25.59
CA ALA A 123 9.33 -5.90 -24.35
C ALA A 123 8.75 -4.53 -23.96
N GLY A 124 8.30 -4.40 -22.70
CA GLY A 124 7.74 -3.17 -22.17
C GLY A 124 6.21 -3.01 -22.34
N VAL A 125 5.55 -3.77 -23.22
CA VAL A 125 4.09 -3.63 -23.43
C VAL A 125 3.31 -4.00 -22.19
N VAL A 126 3.66 -5.12 -21.55
CA VAL A 126 2.99 -5.61 -20.34
C VAL A 126 3.18 -4.61 -19.19
N GLN A 127 4.40 -4.09 -19.02
CA GLN A 127 4.71 -3.09 -18.02
C GLN A 127 3.96 -1.77 -18.27
N ALA A 128 3.85 -1.34 -19.53
CA ALA A 128 3.12 -0.14 -19.90
C ALA A 128 1.62 -0.27 -19.62
N VAL A 129 1.00 -1.38 -20.03
CA VAL A 129 -0.43 -1.65 -19.77
C VAL A 129 -0.70 -1.75 -18.27
N ALA A 130 0.15 -2.45 -17.52
CA ALA A 130 0.05 -2.51 -16.07
C ALA A 130 0.18 -1.12 -15.42
N GLY A 131 1.12 -0.30 -15.89
CA GLY A 131 1.30 1.08 -15.43
C GLY A 131 0.05 1.94 -15.68
N VAL A 132 -0.50 1.89 -16.89
CA VAL A 132 -1.74 2.60 -17.25
C VAL A 132 -2.91 2.15 -16.39
N ALA A 133 -3.07 0.85 -16.15
CA ALA A 133 -4.11 0.31 -15.28
C ALA A 133 -3.99 0.78 -13.82
N LEU A 134 -2.78 1.14 -13.37
CA LEU A 134 -2.52 1.62 -12.01
C LEU A 134 -2.62 3.15 -11.86
N LEU A 135 -2.72 3.92 -12.93
CA LEU A 135 -2.72 5.40 -12.87
C LEU A 135 -3.82 5.95 -11.96
N GLY A 136 -5.03 5.38 -12.01
CA GLY A 136 -6.15 5.81 -11.17
C GLY A 136 -5.89 5.56 -9.68
N ALA A 137 -5.40 4.36 -9.34
CA ALA A 137 -5.04 4.02 -7.96
C ALA A 137 -3.88 4.89 -7.45
N PHE A 138 -2.88 5.13 -8.29
CA PHE A 138 -1.75 6.01 -7.98
C PHE A 138 -2.21 7.45 -7.72
N ALA A 139 -3.05 8.01 -8.59
CA ALA A 139 -3.58 9.37 -8.43
C ALA A 139 -4.39 9.50 -7.13
N GLY A 140 -5.25 8.53 -6.82
CA GLY A 140 -6.00 8.50 -5.57
C GLY A 140 -5.11 8.40 -4.33
N ALA A 141 -4.07 7.56 -4.37
CA ALA A 141 -3.10 7.43 -3.28
C ALA A 141 -2.31 8.73 -3.05
N CYS A 142 -1.87 9.40 -4.12
CA CYS A 142 -1.20 10.69 -4.04
C CYS A 142 -2.12 11.78 -3.46
N ALA A 143 -3.37 11.85 -3.92
CA ALA A 143 -4.35 12.80 -3.40
C ALA A 143 -4.58 12.59 -1.89
N GLY A 144 -4.75 11.35 -1.45
CA GLY A 144 -4.91 11.01 -0.03
C GLY A 144 -3.66 11.31 0.80
N ALA A 145 -2.48 10.97 0.30
CA ALA A 145 -1.21 11.19 1.01
C ALA A 145 -0.87 12.69 1.18
N MET A 146 -1.30 13.54 0.24
CA MET A 146 -1.02 14.98 0.24
C MET A 146 -2.13 15.84 0.88
N ALA A 147 -3.21 15.20 1.36
CA ALA A 147 -4.37 15.89 1.90
C ALA A 147 -4.05 16.71 3.17
N ASP A 148 -3.21 16.18 4.05
CA ASP A 148 -2.73 16.88 5.24
C ASP A 148 -1.49 17.71 4.90
N GLU A 149 -1.61 19.03 4.98
CA GLU A 149 -0.53 19.98 4.69
C GLU A 149 0.73 19.73 5.54
N SER A 150 0.56 19.33 6.80
CA SER A 150 1.68 19.02 7.71
C SER A 150 2.45 17.76 7.31
N ALA A 151 1.86 16.90 6.48
CA ALA A 151 2.41 15.61 6.05
C ALA A 151 2.89 15.59 4.59
N ARG A 152 2.70 16.68 3.83
CA ARG A 152 3.04 16.74 2.39
C ARG A 152 4.51 16.48 2.10
N LEU A 153 5.41 17.10 2.86
CA LEU A 153 6.85 16.91 2.66
C LEU A 153 7.29 15.46 2.96
N PRO A 154 6.92 14.84 4.09
CA PRO A 154 7.13 13.40 4.31
C PRO A 154 6.55 12.50 3.21
N ALA A 155 5.33 12.80 2.75
CA ALA A 155 4.70 12.04 1.67
C ALA A 155 5.45 12.16 0.35
N ALA A 156 5.97 13.35 0.02
CA ALA A 156 6.76 13.59 -1.18
C ALA A 156 8.10 12.84 -1.12
N VAL A 157 8.79 12.89 0.02
CA VAL A 157 10.02 12.12 0.26
C VAL A 157 9.76 10.61 0.09
N THR A 158 8.68 10.11 0.70
CA THR A 158 8.27 8.70 0.56
C THR A 158 8.11 8.32 -0.91
N LEU A 159 7.40 9.14 -1.68
CA LEU A 159 7.15 8.90 -3.10
C LEU A 159 8.44 8.91 -3.93
N ILE A 160 9.33 9.89 -3.71
CA ILE A 160 10.61 10.00 -4.43
C ILE A 160 11.50 8.79 -4.14
N VAL A 161 11.60 8.38 -2.86
CA VAL A 161 12.38 7.20 -2.51
C VAL A 161 11.77 5.95 -3.14
N ALA A 162 10.45 5.79 -3.12
CA ALA A 162 9.78 4.64 -3.75
C ALA A 162 10.03 4.58 -5.27
N ALA A 163 9.99 5.73 -5.94
CA ALA A 163 10.22 5.86 -7.37
C ALA A 163 11.71 5.70 -7.78
N SER A 164 12.64 5.80 -6.83
CA SER A 164 14.08 5.78 -7.13
C SER A 164 14.60 4.45 -7.68
N GLY A 165 13.89 3.34 -7.45
CA GLY A 165 14.35 1.99 -7.80
C GLY A 165 15.60 1.53 -7.03
N THR A 166 16.05 2.30 -6.03
CA THR A 166 17.26 1.99 -5.28
C THR A 166 17.13 0.72 -4.45
N THR A 167 18.23 -0.01 -4.32
CA THR A 167 18.34 -1.18 -3.43
C THR A 167 19.50 -0.92 -2.48
N VAL A 168 19.22 -0.96 -1.17
CA VAL A 168 20.22 -0.74 -0.12
C VAL A 168 20.21 -1.95 0.79
N ALA A 169 21.40 -2.51 1.06
CA ALA A 169 21.57 -3.73 1.86
C ALA A 169 20.75 -4.94 1.35
N GLY A 170 20.54 -5.04 0.03
CA GLY A 170 19.73 -6.09 -0.58
C GLY A 170 18.21 -5.91 -0.44
N VAL A 171 17.76 -4.78 0.12
CA VAL A 171 16.34 -4.46 0.31
C VAL A 171 15.93 -3.34 -0.66
N GLY A 172 14.82 -3.54 -1.38
CA GLY A 172 14.34 -2.63 -2.40
C GLY A 172 13.70 -1.33 -1.86
N ALA A 173 13.54 -0.37 -2.76
CA ALA A 173 13.08 0.98 -2.50
C ALA A 173 11.75 1.10 -1.73
N ALA A 174 10.79 0.18 -1.93
CA ALA A 174 9.49 0.27 -1.28
C ALA A 174 9.56 0.22 0.27
N PHE A 175 10.45 -0.63 0.81
CA PHE A 175 10.66 -0.70 2.25
C PHE A 175 11.35 0.57 2.77
N TRP A 176 12.40 1.01 2.09
CA TRP A 176 13.14 2.22 2.47
C TRP A 176 12.30 3.48 2.35
N ALA A 177 11.43 3.56 1.35
CA ALA A 177 10.46 4.63 1.20
C ALA A 177 9.55 4.74 2.42
N LEU A 178 9.00 3.62 2.88
CA LEU A 178 8.17 3.59 4.08
C LEU A 178 8.96 4.00 5.32
N MET A 179 10.17 3.46 5.51
CA MET A 179 11.01 3.80 6.67
C MET A 179 11.40 5.28 6.70
N ILE A 180 11.95 5.78 5.60
CA ILE A 180 12.36 7.19 5.47
C ILE A 180 11.13 8.10 5.58
N GLY A 181 10.01 7.71 4.96
CA GLY A 181 8.74 8.43 5.05
C GLY A 181 8.25 8.58 6.48
N VAL A 182 8.22 7.48 7.24
CA VAL A 182 7.84 7.49 8.66
C VAL A 182 8.81 8.34 9.49
N ILE A 183 10.12 8.21 9.26
CA ILE A 183 11.13 9.02 9.96
C ILE A 183 10.93 10.51 9.66
N ALA A 184 10.79 10.89 8.40
CA ALA A 184 10.53 12.26 7.97
C ALA A 184 9.24 12.80 8.59
N HIS A 185 8.17 12.01 8.59
CA HIS A 185 6.88 12.37 9.19
C HIS A 185 6.99 12.65 10.69
N ARG A 186 7.77 11.83 11.41
CA ARG A 186 7.99 12.01 12.85
C ARG A 186 8.84 13.23 13.17
N LEU A 187 9.93 13.44 12.44
CA LEU A 187 10.84 14.56 12.65
C LEU A 187 10.18 15.90 12.33
N LEU A 188 9.42 15.97 11.22
CA LEU A 188 8.81 17.23 10.77
C LEU A 188 7.55 17.59 11.55
N ARG A 189 6.82 16.62 12.11
CA ARG A 189 5.71 16.90 13.04
C ARG A 189 6.16 17.27 14.45
N ALA A 190 7.38 16.92 14.85
CA ALA A 190 7.91 17.28 16.16
C ALA A 190 8.47 18.72 16.22
N ALA A 191 8.55 19.43 15.09
CA ALA A 191 9.00 20.81 15.05
C ALA A 191 7.95 21.76 15.68
N PRO A 192 8.31 22.56 16.70
CA PRO A 192 7.41 23.57 17.28
C PRO A 192 6.97 24.59 16.22
N ALA A 193 5.70 25.02 16.26
CA ALA A 193 5.24 26.12 15.43
C ALA A 193 6.07 27.38 15.70
N PRO A 194 6.45 28.17 14.66
CA PRO A 194 7.10 29.45 14.87
C PRO A 194 6.24 30.34 15.76
N GLU A 195 6.82 30.94 16.79
CA GLU A 195 6.12 31.90 17.65
C GLU A 195 5.52 33.01 16.77
N PRO A 196 4.25 33.40 16.97
CA PRO A 196 3.67 34.53 16.26
C PRO A 196 4.55 35.76 16.48
N SER A 197 5.02 36.38 15.40
CA SER A 197 5.79 37.62 15.44
C SER A 197 5.04 38.64 16.28
N ARG A 198 5.61 39.02 17.44
CA ARG A 198 5.04 40.05 18.32
C ARG A 198 4.73 41.30 17.49
N PRO A 199 3.52 41.87 17.59
CA PRO A 199 3.22 43.13 16.95
C PRO A 199 4.27 44.17 17.34
N ILE A 200 4.86 44.83 16.34
CA ILE A 200 5.76 45.97 16.56
C ILE A 200 4.94 47.02 17.31
N ALA A 201 5.30 47.28 18.57
CA ALA A 201 4.64 48.31 19.36
C ALA A 201 4.78 49.66 18.62
N PRO A 202 3.68 50.42 18.44
CA PRO A 202 3.75 51.71 17.78
C PRO A 202 4.72 52.64 18.54
N PRO A 203 5.48 53.49 17.82
CA PRO A 203 6.43 54.40 18.44
C PRO A 203 5.72 55.28 19.46
N ALA A 204 6.26 55.34 20.68
CA ALA A 204 5.73 56.16 21.76
C ALA A 204 5.59 57.61 21.28
N THR A 205 4.37 58.13 21.33
CA THR A 205 4.09 59.51 20.97
C THR A 205 4.70 60.41 22.04
N THR A 206 5.87 60.98 21.75
CA THR A 206 6.49 61.99 22.61
C THR A 206 5.56 63.22 22.64
N THR A 207 4.74 63.33 23.67
CA THR A 207 4.02 64.56 23.98
C THR A 207 5.03 65.63 24.36
N GLN A 208 5.39 66.46 23.39
CA GLN A 208 6.19 67.66 23.60
C GLN A 208 5.33 68.68 24.35
N PRO A 209 5.77 69.21 25.51
CA PRO A 209 5.02 70.21 26.25
C PRO A 209 5.05 71.53 25.48
N ARG A 210 3.86 72.12 25.24
CA ARG A 210 3.70 73.45 24.66
C ARG A 210 4.11 74.49 25.71
N GLY A 211 5.20 75.19 25.44
CA GLY A 211 5.55 76.48 26.07
C GLY A 211 4.98 77.64 25.26
#